data_AF-A0A838IKV0-F1
#
_entry.id   AF-A0A838IKV0-F1
#
_cell.length_a   1.000
_cell.length_b   1.000
_cell.length_c   1.000
_cell.angle_alpha   90.00
_cell.angle_beta   90.00
_cell.angle_gamma   90.00
#
_symmetry.space_group_name_H-M   'P 1'
#
loop_
_entity.id
_entity.type
_entity.pdbx_description
1 polymer ?
#
loop_
_entity_poly.entity_id
_entity_poly.type
_entity_poly.pdbx_seq_one_letter_code
_entity_poly.pdbx_strand_id
1 'polypeptide(L)'
;MADLDGTGAGESNTAQAQQPEQVNADAPAISSHSSKTHSSPTGGGGGTWFFVALIALILTMILLGVPLYVLIGSLTMYLLFFGEIFTEFRLLTAVIEQTRGLSDQTVLLAIPFFVIAGAVMTEGDIARRLIAFAESLFGHLPGGLAISTVFACAFFAAISGSSPVTVIAIGSIMYPALLKKGYPEDFSCGLVTSGGSLGILIPPSIPMIVYAIVDPTALRDPVGYSISSIGGGESSVKDLFIAGMLPGLLIGVVLALWAMRIGFKFNVEKLPFSFKRLVKSFINGFWALFLPVLILGGIYSGLFTPTQAAAVAVVYAIAVEFFIHRSLSVRDLPRIFGESAVLMGSLLIIMALALGFNLYLDRAKIPEAAVELILSYELSIITFLLIVNVLLIFVGFFMDILSAILILVPLLAPIAFGLGIHPLHMAIIFIVNLEIGYLTPPIGLNLFVAGTLFKKGLGEVVRSVVPFMLLMLGCLVLVTYVPSISLGLVSLSKGGSFYVTFPDQTPARAEPIDTAAPLIAPQVDEPPAGVKTLEQMMQELEGGTAAPQPEDAAPARVKTLEELMQQLEDTP
;
A
#
# COMPACT_ATOMS: atom_id res chain seq x y z
N MET A 1 16.82 -78.88 8.55
CA MET A 1 18.18 -79.43 8.59
C MET A 1 19.00 -78.41 9.36
N ALA A 2 19.17 -78.73 10.66
CA ALA A 2 20.22 -78.34 11.61
C ALA A 2 21.13 -77.12 11.32
N ASP A 3 21.59 -76.33 12.28
CA ASP A 3 21.26 -76.08 13.69
C ASP A 3 22.38 -75.17 14.24
N LEU A 4 22.02 -74.35 15.23
CA LEU A 4 22.79 -74.00 16.44
C LEU A 4 23.93 -72.95 16.41
N ASP A 5 23.65 -71.88 17.16
CA ASP A 5 24.29 -71.44 18.42
C ASP A 5 25.79 -71.11 18.45
N GLY A 6 26.27 -70.10 19.17
CA GLY A 6 25.67 -69.28 20.23
C GLY A 6 26.74 -68.95 21.29
N THR A 7 26.44 -67.94 22.11
CA THR A 7 27.07 -67.60 23.42
C THR A 7 28.47 -66.96 23.40
N GLY A 8 28.83 -65.99 24.24
CA GLY A 8 28.18 -65.33 25.37
C GLY A 8 29.23 -64.89 26.42
N ALA A 9 28.94 -63.78 27.13
CA ALA A 9 29.56 -63.30 28.40
C ALA A 9 31.05 -62.87 28.34
N GLY A 10 31.53 -61.86 29.08
CA GLY A 10 31.02 -61.12 30.25
C GLY A 10 32.15 -61.00 31.29
N GLU A 11 32.23 -59.84 31.95
CA GLU A 11 33.00 -59.55 33.19
C GLU A 11 34.54 -59.36 33.07
N SER A 12 35.25 -58.60 33.90
CA SER A 12 34.98 -57.46 34.79
C SER A 12 36.34 -56.94 35.30
N ASN A 13 36.48 -55.62 35.33
CA ASN A 13 37.07 -54.79 36.40
C ASN A 13 38.31 -55.25 37.20
N THR A 14 39.41 -54.47 37.20
CA THR A 14 40.10 -54.08 38.47
C THR A 14 41.08 -52.93 38.29
N ALA A 15 41.02 -52.00 39.25
CA ALA A 15 41.77 -50.76 39.37
C ALA A 15 43.14 -50.93 40.04
N GLN A 16 44.03 -49.96 39.82
CA GLN A 16 45.16 -49.53 40.68
C GLN A 16 45.87 -48.35 39.98
N ALA A 17 46.44 -47.32 40.59
CA ALA A 17 46.22 -46.54 41.80
C ALA A 17 47.09 -45.26 41.62
N GLN A 18 46.73 -44.20 42.34
CA GLN A 18 47.30 -42.83 42.41
C GLN A 18 48.83 -42.68 42.43
N GLN A 19 49.36 -41.55 41.92
CA GLN A 19 50.04 -40.47 42.70
C GLN A 19 50.57 -39.30 41.82
N PRO A 20 50.94 -38.11 42.40
CA PRO A 20 50.59 -36.79 41.87
C PRO A 20 51.80 -35.89 41.45
N GLU A 21 51.45 -34.71 40.89
CA GLU A 21 52.15 -33.41 41.02
C GLU A 21 53.64 -33.26 40.62
N GLN A 22 53.93 -32.55 39.51
CA GLN A 22 54.50 -31.17 39.51
C GLN A 22 55.15 -30.78 38.15
N VAL A 23 54.65 -29.66 37.62
CA VAL A 23 55.37 -28.50 37.05
C VAL A 23 56.57 -28.76 36.14
N ASN A 24 56.43 -28.52 34.82
CA ASN A 24 57.21 -27.47 34.17
C ASN A 24 56.62 -26.99 32.83
N ALA A 25 56.95 -25.74 32.54
CA ALA A 25 56.59 -24.86 31.45
C ALA A 25 56.65 -25.47 30.04
N ASP A 26 55.67 -25.11 29.22
CA ASP A 26 55.90 -24.45 27.92
C ASP A 26 54.56 -24.06 27.29
N ALA A 27 54.28 -22.76 27.26
CA ALA A 27 53.18 -22.17 26.51
C ALA A 27 53.69 -21.79 25.10
N PRO A 28 52.97 -22.13 24.01
CA PRO A 28 53.17 -21.48 22.73
C PRO A 28 52.04 -20.48 22.43
N ALA A 29 52.44 -19.22 22.48
CA ALA A 29 52.11 -18.12 21.57
C ALA A 29 50.69 -18.03 20.96
N ILE A 30 49.91 -17.10 21.52
CA ILE A 30 48.83 -16.40 20.82
C ILE A 30 49.47 -15.59 19.69
N SER A 31 49.32 -16.05 18.45
CA SER A 31 49.66 -15.26 17.26
C SER A 31 48.42 -14.48 16.81
N SER A 32 48.62 -13.18 16.68
CA SER A 32 47.66 -12.17 16.27
C SER A 32 47.07 -12.47 14.89
N HIS A 33 45.79 -12.85 14.83
CA HIS A 33 45.01 -12.69 13.62
C HIS A 33 44.73 -11.21 13.40
N SER A 34 45.54 -10.62 12.51
CA SER A 34 45.36 -9.32 11.89
C SER A 34 43.89 -9.04 11.58
N SER A 35 43.39 -7.93 12.14
CA SER A 35 42.17 -7.28 11.73
C SER A 35 42.19 -7.05 10.22
N LYS A 36 41.36 -7.78 9.47
CA LYS A 36 40.95 -7.34 8.14
C LYS A 36 39.98 -6.19 8.38
N THR A 37 40.53 -4.98 8.40
CA THR A 37 39.80 -3.75 8.15
C THR A 37 38.94 -3.95 6.90
N HIS A 38 37.62 -3.84 7.05
CA HIS A 38 36.71 -3.70 5.92
C HIS A 38 37.11 -2.44 5.15
N SER A 39 37.91 -2.62 4.11
CA SER A 39 38.15 -1.61 3.10
C SER A 39 36.83 -1.31 2.42
N SER A 40 36.43 -0.04 2.45
CA SER A 40 35.47 0.55 1.52
C SER A 40 35.70 0.05 0.09
N PRO A 41 34.65 -0.33 -0.66
CA PRO A 41 34.81 -0.83 -2.02
C PRO A 41 35.06 0.33 -2.97
N THR A 42 36.28 0.87 -2.95
CA THR A 42 36.77 1.85 -3.92
C THR A 42 38.05 1.30 -4.56
N GLY A 43 37.92 0.23 -5.35
CA GLY A 43 39.05 -0.31 -6.10
C GLY A 43 38.79 -1.65 -6.77
N GLY A 44 38.15 -1.64 -7.93
CA GLY A 44 38.08 -2.80 -8.82
C GLY A 44 36.94 -2.67 -9.83
N GLY A 45 37.23 -2.62 -11.12
CA GLY A 45 36.25 -2.37 -12.19
C GLY A 45 35.04 -3.31 -12.23
N GLY A 46 35.05 -4.43 -11.50
CA GLY A 46 33.92 -5.37 -11.42
C GLY A 46 32.61 -4.75 -10.91
N GLY A 47 32.67 -3.87 -9.91
CA GLY A 47 31.47 -3.20 -9.39
C GLY A 47 30.85 -2.25 -10.43
N THR A 48 31.68 -1.50 -11.16
CA THR A 48 31.21 -0.61 -12.22
C THR A 48 30.60 -1.38 -13.38
N TRP A 49 31.22 -2.50 -13.79
CA TRP A 49 30.67 -3.35 -14.85
C TRP A 49 29.35 -4.03 -14.47
N PHE A 50 29.18 -4.39 -13.19
CA PHE A 50 27.90 -4.90 -12.67
C PHE A 50 26.77 -3.88 -12.83
N PHE A 51 26.97 -2.63 -12.38
CA PHE A 51 25.96 -1.57 -12.54
C PHE A 51 25.73 -1.20 -14.02
N VAL A 52 26.78 -1.19 -14.84
CA VAL A 52 26.64 -0.95 -16.29
C VAL A 52 25.82 -2.05 -16.96
N ALA A 53 26.08 -3.32 -16.63
CA ALA A 53 25.30 -4.45 -17.15
C ALA A 53 23.85 -4.41 -16.66
N LEU A 54 23.61 -4.02 -15.41
CA LEU A 54 22.27 -3.81 -14.84
C LEU A 54 21.49 -2.75 -15.62
N ILE A 55 22.10 -1.57 -15.82
CA ILE A 55 21.49 -0.45 -16.57
C ILE A 55 21.25 -0.87 -18.03
N ALA A 56 22.22 -1.54 -18.66
CA ALA A 56 22.07 -2.04 -20.02
C ALA A 56 20.93 -3.05 -20.15
N LEU A 57 20.76 -3.96 -19.18
CA LEU A 57 19.64 -4.90 -19.13
C LEU A 57 18.31 -4.17 -19.04
N ILE A 58 18.18 -3.21 -18.11
CA ILE A 58 16.96 -2.41 -17.93
C ILE A 58 16.63 -1.66 -19.23
N LEU A 59 17.60 -0.92 -19.79
CA LEU A 59 17.40 -0.16 -21.02
C LEU A 59 17.02 -1.05 -22.19
N THR A 60 17.69 -2.20 -22.36
CA THR A 60 17.38 -3.15 -23.44
C THR A 60 15.95 -3.69 -23.32
N MET A 61 15.54 -4.08 -22.11
CA MET A 61 14.18 -4.58 -21.85
C MET A 61 13.12 -3.50 -22.12
N ILE A 62 13.38 -2.26 -21.70
CA ILE A 62 12.50 -1.11 -22.00
C ILE A 62 12.41 -0.88 -23.51
N LEU A 63 13.53 -0.90 -24.25
CA LEU A 63 13.54 -0.72 -25.71
C LEU A 63 12.81 -1.84 -26.45
N LEU A 64 12.89 -3.08 -25.95
CA LEU A 64 12.17 -4.22 -26.51
C LEU A 64 10.67 -4.21 -26.15
N GLY A 65 10.23 -3.33 -25.25
CA GLY A 65 8.83 -3.24 -24.83
C GLY A 65 8.33 -4.50 -24.13
N VAL A 66 9.20 -5.20 -23.40
CA VAL A 66 8.80 -6.43 -22.70
C VAL A 66 7.82 -6.13 -21.55
N PRO A 67 6.96 -7.08 -21.18
CA PRO A 67 6.08 -6.93 -20.03
C PRO A 67 6.87 -6.63 -18.75
N LEU A 68 6.33 -5.77 -17.89
CA LEU A 68 7.03 -5.27 -16.71
C LEU A 68 7.43 -6.37 -15.72
N TYR A 69 6.62 -7.43 -15.57
CA TYR A 69 7.00 -8.58 -14.75
C TYR A 69 8.28 -9.27 -15.27
N VAL A 70 8.52 -9.29 -16.58
CA VAL A 70 9.76 -9.84 -17.17
C VAL A 70 10.94 -8.94 -16.79
N LEU A 71 10.76 -7.62 -16.86
CA LEU A 71 11.79 -6.66 -16.49
C LEU A 71 12.17 -6.80 -15.01
N ILE A 72 11.18 -6.76 -14.10
CA ILE A 72 11.42 -6.90 -12.66
C ILE A 72 11.98 -8.29 -12.35
N GLY A 73 11.41 -9.36 -12.91
CA GLY A 73 11.91 -10.72 -12.66
C GLY A 73 13.34 -10.93 -13.11
N SER A 74 13.71 -10.39 -14.29
CA SER A 74 15.07 -10.46 -14.80
C SER A 74 16.03 -9.61 -13.96
N LEU A 75 15.58 -8.43 -13.51
CA LEU A 75 16.33 -7.56 -12.61
C LEU A 75 16.59 -8.24 -11.27
N THR A 76 15.55 -8.76 -10.63
CA THR A 76 15.63 -9.52 -9.38
C THR A 76 16.57 -10.71 -9.54
N MET A 77 16.41 -11.52 -10.59
CA MET A 77 17.31 -12.66 -10.83
C MET A 77 18.77 -12.21 -11.01
N TYR A 78 19.03 -11.19 -11.82
CA TYR A 78 20.37 -10.68 -12.01
C TYR A 78 20.99 -10.23 -10.69
N LEU A 79 20.26 -9.46 -9.88
CA LEU A 79 20.73 -8.98 -8.58
C LEU A 79 20.95 -10.13 -7.58
N LEU A 80 20.08 -11.14 -7.56
CA LEU A 80 20.24 -12.31 -6.69
C LEU A 80 21.47 -13.16 -7.08
N PHE A 81 21.71 -13.40 -8.37
CA PHE A 81 22.81 -14.25 -8.82
C PHE A 81 24.17 -13.56 -8.86
N PHE A 82 24.20 -12.26 -9.21
CA PHE A 82 25.44 -11.53 -9.44
C PHE A 82 25.74 -10.47 -8.38
N GLY A 83 24.78 -10.11 -7.52
CA GLY A 83 24.91 -9.03 -6.56
C GLY A 83 25.66 -9.36 -5.28
N GLU A 84 26.37 -10.49 -5.20
CA GLU A 84 27.20 -10.99 -4.09
C GLU A 84 26.54 -11.05 -2.68
N ILE A 85 25.28 -10.65 -2.54
CA ILE A 85 24.53 -10.63 -1.28
C ILE A 85 23.83 -11.96 -1.01
N PHE A 86 23.39 -12.68 -2.05
CA PHE A 86 22.71 -13.97 -1.96
C PHE A 86 23.66 -15.10 -2.38
N THR A 87 24.73 -15.30 -1.62
CA THR A 87 25.76 -16.32 -1.90
C THR A 87 25.34 -17.73 -1.48
N GLU A 88 24.38 -17.86 -0.55
CA GLU A 88 23.84 -19.13 -0.09
C GLU A 88 22.42 -19.37 -0.62
N PHE A 89 22.14 -20.60 -1.07
CA PHE A 89 20.79 -21.02 -1.47
C PHE A 89 19.74 -20.79 -0.36
N ARG A 90 20.15 -20.88 0.92
CA ARG A 90 19.29 -20.60 2.08
C ARG A 90 18.75 -19.16 2.09
N LEU A 91 19.47 -18.20 1.52
CA LEU A 91 19.02 -16.81 1.46
C LEU A 91 17.85 -16.63 0.48
N LEU A 92 17.68 -17.54 -0.49
CA LEU A 92 16.51 -17.58 -1.38
C LEU A 92 15.23 -18.04 -0.66
N THR A 93 15.35 -18.77 0.46
CA THR A 93 14.19 -19.14 1.30
C THR A 93 13.43 -17.90 1.77
N ALA A 94 14.10 -16.78 2.00
CA ALA A 94 13.44 -15.52 2.37
C ALA A 94 12.57 -14.96 1.21
N VAL A 95 12.99 -15.11 -0.05
CA VAL A 95 12.17 -14.75 -1.21
C VAL A 95 10.94 -15.64 -1.30
N ILE A 96 11.11 -16.95 -1.06
CA ILE A 96 10.01 -17.92 -1.04
C ILE A 96 9.01 -17.60 0.08
N GLU A 97 9.47 -17.35 1.30
CA GLU A 97 8.60 -17.02 2.43
C GLU A 97 7.87 -15.69 2.25
N GLN A 98 8.52 -14.66 1.70
CA GLN A 98 7.82 -13.41 1.37
C GLN A 98 6.77 -13.62 0.27
N THR A 99 7.09 -14.41 -0.76
CA THR A 99 6.11 -14.76 -1.80
C THR A 99 4.95 -15.59 -1.24
N ARG A 100 5.23 -16.53 -0.32
CA ARG A 100 4.20 -17.28 0.41
C ARG A 100 3.35 -16.35 1.25
N GLY A 101 3.97 -15.39 1.93
CA GLY A 101 3.30 -14.37 2.75
C GLY A 101 2.31 -13.51 1.97
N LEU A 102 2.51 -13.29 0.66
CA LEU A 102 1.49 -12.66 -0.20
C LEU A 102 0.18 -13.45 -0.20
N SER A 103 0.25 -14.78 -0.19
CA SER A 103 -0.94 -15.63 -0.17
C SER A 103 -1.70 -15.53 1.16
N ASP A 104 -1.01 -15.13 2.23
CA ASP A 104 -1.59 -14.94 3.56
C ASP A 104 -2.21 -13.53 3.72
N GLN A 105 -1.95 -12.60 2.79
CA GLN A 105 -2.49 -11.24 2.86
C GLN A 105 -3.94 -11.13 2.38
N THR A 106 -4.86 -11.16 3.34
CA THR A 106 -6.32 -11.03 3.10
C THR A 106 -6.72 -9.68 2.50
N VAL A 107 -5.91 -8.63 2.67
CA VAL A 107 -6.16 -7.30 2.08
C VAL A 107 -6.02 -7.32 0.56
N LEU A 108 -5.19 -8.20 0.00
CA LEU A 108 -5.05 -8.36 -1.46
C LEU A 108 -6.34 -8.83 -2.14
N LEU A 109 -7.21 -9.55 -1.43
CA LEU A 109 -8.51 -9.98 -1.94
C LEU A 109 -9.46 -8.80 -2.20
N ALA A 110 -9.23 -7.63 -1.58
CA ALA A 110 -10.03 -6.44 -1.86
C ALA A 110 -9.87 -5.98 -3.32
N ILE A 111 -8.65 -6.08 -3.87
CA ILE A 111 -8.32 -5.65 -5.24
C ILE A 111 -9.13 -6.39 -6.31
N PRO A 112 -9.13 -7.74 -6.41
CA PRO A 112 -9.92 -8.46 -7.40
C PRO A 112 -11.40 -8.19 -7.24
N PHE A 113 -11.90 -8.09 -6.01
CA PHE A 113 -13.31 -7.79 -5.77
C PHE A 113 -13.69 -6.38 -6.24
N PHE A 114 -12.89 -5.35 -5.98
CA PHE A 114 -13.17 -4.00 -6.52
C PHE A 114 -13.07 -3.95 -8.05
N VAL A 115 -12.10 -4.65 -8.64
CA VAL A 115 -11.98 -4.77 -10.11
C VAL A 115 -13.22 -5.45 -10.70
N ILE A 116 -13.65 -6.57 -10.13
CA ILE A 116 -14.85 -7.29 -10.57
C ILE A 116 -16.09 -6.42 -10.40
N ALA A 117 -16.25 -5.76 -9.25
CA ALA A 117 -17.40 -4.87 -9.00
C ALA A 117 -17.45 -3.76 -10.06
N GLY A 118 -16.31 -3.11 -10.33
CA GLY A 118 -16.18 -2.11 -11.39
C GLY A 118 -16.52 -2.66 -12.78
N ALA A 119 -16.07 -3.87 -13.11
CA ALA A 119 -16.35 -4.51 -14.40
C ALA A 119 -17.85 -4.86 -14.56
N VAL A 120 -18.48 -5.44 -13.53
CA VAL A 120 -19.93 -5.70 -13.51
C VAL A 120 -20.73 -4.41 -13.72
N MET A 121 -20.35 -3.33 -13.04
CA MET A 121 -21.04 -2.04 -13.15
C MET A 121 -20.82 -1.34 -14.50
N THR A 122 -19.67 -1.60 -15.14
CA THR A 122 -19.33 -1.05 -16.47
C THR A 122 -20.19 -1.69 -17.54
N GLU A 123 -20.39 -3.01 -17.47
CA GLU A 123 -21.25 -3.75 -18.40
C GLU A 123 -22.75 -3.55 -18.10
N GLY A 124 -23.10 -3.20 -16.86
CA GLY A 124 -24.47 -2.99 -16.40
C GLY A 124 -25.06 -1.59 -16.65
N ASP A 125 -26.11 -1.26 -15.89
CA ASP A 125 -26.86 0.00 -15.99
C ASP A 125 -26.54 0.98 -14.83
N ILE A 126 -25.77 0.55 -13.83
CA ILE A 126 -25.36 1.39 -12.69
C ILE A 126 -24.68 2.70 -13.17
N ALA A 127 -23.70 2.63 -14.06
CA ALA A 127 -22.99 3.81 -14.56
C ALA A 127 -23.95 4.84 -15.22
N ARG A 128 -24.91 4.36 -16.03
CA ARG A 128 -25.92 5.20 -16.69
C ARG A 128 -26.82 5.90 -15.68
N ARG A 129 -27.19 5.23 -14.58
CA ARG A 129 -28.02 5.80 -13.52
C ARG A 129 -27.29 6.84 -12.69
N LEU A 130 -26.02 6.62 -12.39
CA LEU A 130 -25.18 7.61 -11.72
C LEU A 130 -25.06 8.89 -12.56
N ILE A 131 -24.84 8.74 -13.86
CA ILE A 131 -24.83 9.85 -14.82
C ILE A 131 -26.17 10.59 -14.82
N ALA A 132 -27.29 9.87 -14.91
CA ALA A 132 -28.63 10.47 -14.95
C ALA A 132 -28.98 11.22 -13.65
N PHE A 133 -28.50 10.74 -12.50
CA PHE A 133 -28.61 11.45 -11.23
C PHE A 133 -27.74 12.72 -11.23
N ALA A 134 -26.48 12.61 -11.63
CA ALA A 134 -25.56 13.74 -11.73
C ALA A 134 -26.10 14.85 -12.66
N GLU A 135 -26.71 14.48 -13.79
CA GLU A 135 -27.35 15.40 -14.73
C GLU A 135 -28.58 16.08 -14.11
N SER A 136 -29.35 15.35 -13.30
CA SER A 136 -30.50 15.94 -12.60
C SER A 136 -30.12 16.94 -11.52
N LEU A 137 -28.93 16.79 -10.92
CA LEU A 137 -28.41 17.66 -9.87
C LEU A 137 -27.72 18.90 -10.44
N PHE A 138 -26.88 18.73 -11.46
CA PHE A 138 -26.03 19.82 -11.99
C PHE A 138 -26.49 20.36 -13.35
N GLY A 139 -27.44 19.73 -14.04
CA GLY A 139 -27.86 20.10 -15.40
C GLY A 139 -28.40 21.53 -15.55
N HIS A 140 -28.86 22.15 -14.45
CA HIS A 140 -29.28 23.55 -14.41
C HIS A 140 -28.12 24.55 -14.43
N LEU A 141 -26.89 24.09 -14.15
CA LEU A 141 -25.73 24.94 -14.10
C LEU A 141 -25.21 25.20 -15.53
N PRO A 142 -24.56 26.34 -15.76
CA PRO A 142 -23.71 26.55 -16.92
C PRO A 142 -22.65 25.45 -16.99
N GLY A 143 -22.59 24.71 -18.09
CA GLY A 143 -21.70 23.54 -18.16
C GLY A 143 -22.24 22.29 -17.48
N GLY A 144 -23.55 22.25 -17.15
CA GLY A 144 -24.16 21.21 -16.31
C GLY A 144 -23.80 19.79 -16.70
N LEU A 145 -23.87 19.44 -17.99
CA LEU A 145 -23.48 18.10 -18.46
C LEU A 145 -22.00 17.76 -18.18
N ALA A 146 -21.09 18.72 -18.35
CA ALA A 146 -19.68 18.54 -18.09
C ALA A 146 -19.37 18.44 -16.58
N ILE A 147 -20.06 19.23 -15.75
CA ILE A 147 -19.99 19.09 -14.28
C ILE A 147 -20.52 17.71 -13.86
N SER A 148 -21.62 17.26 -14.46
CA SER A 148 -22.16 15.92 -14.24
C SER A 148 -21.19 14.82 -14.67
N THR A 149 -20.36 15.02 -15.71
CA THR A 149 -19.28 14.10 -16.07
C THR A 149 -18.28 13.96 -14.92
N VAL A 150 -17.77 15.07 -14.39
CA VAL A 150 -16.79 15.05 -13.29
C VAL A 150 -17.39 14.38 -12.05
N PHE A 151 -18.63 14.72 -11.71
CA PHE A 151 -19.32 14.10 -10.58
C PHE A 151 -19.56 12.60 -10.80
N ALA A 152 -19.99 12.19 -12.00
CA ALA A 152 -20.20 10.78 -12.32
C ALA A 152 -18.89 9.99 -12.28
N CYS A 153 -17.79 10.56 -12.79
CA CYS A 153 -16.46 9.98 -12.65
C CYS A 153 -16.08 9.84 -11.17
N ALA A 154 -16.26 10.90 -10.37
CA ALA A 154 -15.93 10.87 -8.94
C ALA A 154 -16.75 9.84 -8.15
N PHE A 155 -18.04 9.74 -8.45
CA PHE A 155 -18.93 8.80 -7.78
C PHE A 155 -18.66 7.35 -8.20
N PHE A 156 -18.34 7.12 -9.48
CA PHE A 156 -17.94 5.80 -9.98
C PHE A 156 -16.53 5.40 -9.52
N ALA A 157 -15.64 6.39 -9.35
CA ALA A 157 -14.32 6.21 -8.75
C ALA A 157 -14.43 5.67 -7.32
N ALA A 158 -15.35 6.24 -6.52
CA ALA A 158 -15.69 5.80 -5.16
C ALA A 158 -16.31 4.38 -5.06
N ILE A 159 -16.32 3.62 -6.15
CA ILE A 159 -16.80 2.24 -6.18
C ILE A 159 -15.77 1.34 -6.86
N SER A 160 -15.29 1.76 -8.04
CA SER A 160 -14.36 0.95 -8.85
C SER A 160 -12.92 0.98 -8.35
N GLY A 161 -12.49 2.07 -7.70
CA GLY A 161 -11.11 2.26 -7.26
C GLY A 161 -10.05 2.19 -8.38
N SER A 162 -10.48 2.31 -9.64
CA SER A 162 -9.66 2.12 -10.84
C SER A 162 -9.91 3.21 -11.86
N SER A 163 -8.83 3.88 -12.26
CA SER A 163 -8.92 4.97 -13.24
C SER A 163 -9.26 4.50 -14.66
N PRO A 164 -8.58 3.51 -15.26
CA PRO A 164 -8.90 3.06 -16.63
C PRO A 164 -10.34 2.57 -16.76
N VAL A 165 -10.83 1.86 -15.75
CA VAL A 165 -12.22 1.38 -15.68
C VAL A 165 -13.19 2.56 -15.65
N THR A 166 -12.89 3.59 -14.87
CA THR A 166 -13.72 4.81 -14.81
C THR A 166 -13.75 5.55 -16.16
N VAL A 167 -12.61 5.68 -16.85
CA VAL A 167 -12.54 6.28 -18.19
C VAL A 167 -13.40 5.51 -19.19
N ILE A 168 -13.33 4.17 -19.17
CA ILE A 168 -14.12 3.31 -20.07
C ILE A 168 -15.62 3.43 -19.76
N ALA A 169 -16.02 3.26 -18.49
CA ALA A 169 -17.41 3.23 -18.08
C ALA A 169 -18.11 4.56 -18.30
N ILE A 170 -17.56 5.65 -17.77
CA ILE A 170 -18.18 6.98 -17.86
C ILE A 170 -17.91 7.58 -19.24
N GLY A 171 -16.74 7.36 -19.82
CA GLY A 171 -16.35 7.99 -21.07
C GLY A 171 -17.09 7.47 -22.29
N SER A 172 -17.41 6.17 -22.33
CA SER A 172 -18.21 5.59 -23.42
C SER A 172 -19.59 6.24 -23.57
N ILE A 173 -20.13 6.80 -22.48
CA ILE A 173 -21.44 7.45 -22.43
C ILE A 173 -21.30 8.97 -22.54
N MET A 174 -20.41 9.57 -21.74
CA MET A 174 -20.33 11.02 -21.60
C MET A 174 -19.62 11.70 -22.75
N TYR A 175 -18.60 11.07 -23.34
CA TYR A 175 -17.91 11.65 -24.49
C TYR A 175 -18.86 11.94 -25.67
N PRO A 176 -19.62 10.96 -26.21
CA PRO A 176 -20.56 11.25 -27.29
C PRO A 176 -21.70 12.19 -26.85
N ALA A 177 -22.13 12.15 -25.59
CA ALA A 177 -23.15 13.06 -25.07
C ALA A 177 -22.68 14.53 -25.05
N LEU A 178 -21.43 14.77 -24.64
CA LEU A 178 -20.82 16.10 -24.63
C LEU A 178 -20.71 16.67 -26.06
N LEU A 179 -20.26 15.88 -27.03
CA LEU A 179 -20.20 16.30 -28.42
C LEU A 179 -21.59 16.65 -28.96
N LYS A 180 -22.59 15.81 -28.68
CA LYS A 180 -23.98 16.04 -29.11
C LYS A 180 -24.58 17.32 -28.51
N LYS A 181 -24.16 17.71 -27.31
CA LYS A 181 -24.56 18.97 -26.65
C LYS A 181 -23.72 20.18 -27.07
N GLY A 182 -22.78 20.02 -28.01
CA GLY A 182 -22.01 21.12 -28.59
C GLY A 182 -20.76 21.52 -27.82
N TYR A 183 -20.27 20.68 -26.91
CA TYR A 183 -18.95 20.90 -26.30
C TYR A 183 -17.82 20.67 -27.31
N PRO A 184 -16.71 21.42 -27.23
CA PRO A 184 -15.55 21.16 -28.07
C PRO A 184 -15.02 19.75 -27.87
N GLU A 185 -14.51 19.16 -28.95
CA GLU A 185 -14.02 17.79 -28.92
C GLU A 185 -12.81 17.62 -27.99
N ASP A 186 -11.83 18.51 -28.09
CA ASP A 186 -10.64 18.51 -27.22
C ASP A 186 -11.00 18.67 -25.74
N PHE A 187 -11.97 19.55 -25.44
CA PHE A 187 -12.44 19.70 -24.07
C PHE A 187 -13.14 18.43 -23.57
N SER A 188 -14.00 17.84 -24.39
CA SER A 188 -14.78 16.65 -24.02
C SER A 188 -13.87 15.45 -23.80
N CYS A 189 -12.88 15.26 -24.67
CA CYS A 189 -11.86 14.22 -24.53
C CYS A 189 -11.06 14.44 -23.24
N GLY A 190 -10.50 15.64 -23.05
CA GLY A 190 -9.67 15.94 -21.88
C GLY A 190 -10.44 15.83 -20.56
N LEU A 191 -11.69 16.29 -20.51
CA LEU A 191 -12.53 16.26 -19.32
C LEU A 191 -12.82 14.83 -18.89
N VAL A 192 -13.19 13.97 -19.83
CA VAL A 192 -13.54 12.58 -19.52
C VAL A 192 -12.30 11.79 -19.12
N THR A 193 -11.19 11.96 -19.84
CA THR A 193 -9.92 11.28 -19.53
C THR A 193 -9.39 11.69 -18.16
N SER A 194 -9.42 12.99 -17.84
CA SER A 194 -8.93 13.51 -16.55
C SER A 194 -9.94 13.33 -15.42
N GLY A 195 -11.24 13.39 -15.70
CA GLY A 195 -12.26 13.05 -14.71
C GLY A 195 -12.16 11.58 -14.30
N GLY A 196 -11.91 10.69 -15.26
CA GLY A 196 -11.68 9.27 -14.99
C GLY A 196 -10.35 8.97 -14.28
N SER A 197 -9.38 9.90 -14.26
CA SER A 197 -8.17 9.74 -13.45
C SER A 197 -8.45 9.69 -11.96
N LEU A 198 -9.50 10.39 -11.50
CA LEU A 198 -9.93 10.41 -10.10
C LEU A 198 -10.27 9.02 -9.54
N GLY A 199 -10.47 8.03 -10.43
CA GLY A 199 -10.64 6.61 -10.13
C GLY A 199 -9.66 6.03 -9.12
N ILE A 200 -8.43 6.57 -9.04
CA ILE A 200 -7.42 6.06 -8.12
C ILE A 200 -7.23 6.89 -6.84
N LEU A 201 -7.80 8.08 -6.77
CA LEU A 201 -7.64 8.98 -5.63
C LEU A 201 -8.87 9.00 -4.73
N ILE A 202 -10.06 8.88 -5.32
CA ILE A 202 -11.31 8.91 -4.54
C ILE A 202 -11.54 7.55 -3.87
N PRO A 203 -11.68 7.49 -2.54
CA PRO A 203 -11.83 6.22 -1.82
C PRO A 203 -13.15 5.49 -2.10
N PRO A 204 -13.17 4.14 -2.03
CA PRO A 204 -12.02 3.25 -1.83
C PRO A 204 -11.15 3.18 -3.09
N SER A 205 -9.83 3.11 -2.90
CA SER A 205 -8.84 3.17 -3.99
C SER A 205 -7.95 1.92 -3.99
N ILE A 206 -7.83 1.26 -5.14
CA ILE A 206 -6.95 0.10 -5.30
C ILE A 206 -5.48 0.50 -5.06
N PRO A 207 -4.95 1.60 -5.64
CA PRO A 207 -3.60 2.05 -5.33
C PRO A 207 -3.33 2.35 -3.86
N MET A 208 -4.31 2.90 -3.12
CA MET A 208 -4.17 3.09 -1.66
C MET A 208 -4.02 1.76 -0.93
N ILE A 209 -4.80 0.76 -1.32
CA ILE A 209 -4.70 -0.59 -0.74
C ILE A 209 -3.31 -1.18 -1.00
N VAL A 210 -2.81 -1.10 -2.24
CA VAL A 210 -1.47 -1.62 -2.58
C VAL A 210 -0.38 -0.84 -1.84
N TYR A 211 -0.49 0.49 -1.73
CA TYR A 211 0.47 1.28 -0.97
C TYR A 211 0.56 0.80 0.49
N ALA A 212 -0.58 0.62 1.15
CA ALA A 212 -0.63 0.17 2.55
C ALA A 212 -0.07 -1.26 2.76
N ILE A 213 -0.09 -2.09 1.72
CA ILE A 213 0.50 -3.43 1.73
C ILE A 213 2.02 -3.37 1.59
N VAL A 214 2.50 -2.50 0.69
CA VAL A 214 3.93 -2.36 0.37
C VAL A 214 4.68 -1.64 1.47
N ASP A 215 4.05 -0.63 2.06
CA ASP A 215 4.59 0.13 3.18
C ASP A 215 3.64 0.04 4.38
N PRO A 216 3.78 -0.98 5.22
CA PRO A 216 3.06 -1.05 6.49
C PRO A 216 3.42 0.08 7.45
N THR A 217 4.47 0.89 7.19
CA THR A 217 4.75 2.09 7.99
C THR A 217 3.87 3.27 7.58
N ALA A 218 3.23 3.23 6.40
CA ALA A 218 2.07 4.08 6.06
C ALA A 218 0.97 4.01 7.12
N LEU A 219 0.95 2.90 7.86
CA LEU A 219 0.03 2.57 8.94
C LEU A 219 0.58 2.95 10.33
N ARG A 220 1.70 3.67 10.42
CA ARG A 220 2.31 4.10 11.69
C ARG A 220 2.45 5.62 11.74
N ASP A 221 2.11 6.19 12.88
CA ASP A 221 2.25 7.63 13.13
C ASP A 221 3.75 7.93 13.44
N PRO A 222 4.44 8.78 12.66
CA PRO A 222 5.78 9.22 13.02
C PRO A 222 5.73 10.12 14.25
N VAL A 223 6.70 9.95 15.14
CA VAL A 223 6.96 10.87 16.25
C VAL A 223 7.24 12.27 15.67
N GLY A 224 6.40 13.27 15.95
CA GLY A 224 6.67 14.68 15.62
C GLY A 224 5.53 15.48 14.98
N TYR A 225 4.48 14.85 14.46
CA TYR A 225 3.28 15.59 14.02
C TYR A 225 2.32 15.84 15.19
N SER A 226 1.59 16.96 15.18
CA SER A 226 0.52 17.26 16.17
C SER A 226 -0.65 16.25 16.17
N ILE A 227 -0.61 15.26 15.28
CA ILE A 227 -1.56 14.15 15.18
C ILE A 227 -1.18 13.01 16.15
N SER A 228 0.10 12.90 16.51
CA SER A 228 0.66 11.89 17.41
C SER A 228 0.15 11.96 18.86
N SER A 229 -0.46 13.09 19.26
CA SER A 229 -1.07 13.24 20.60
C SER A 229 -2.44 12.56 20.73
N ILE A 230 -2.93 11.90 19.67
CA ILE A 230 -4.30 11.39 19.61
C ILE A 230 -4.29 9.92 19.19
N GLY A 231 -3.83 9.08 20.13
CA GLY A 231 -4.00 7.64 20.12
C GLY A 231 -2.96 6.89 19.28
N GLY A 232 -2.07 6.17 19.97
CA GLY A 232 -1.13 5.19 19.40
C GLY A 232 -1.80 3.95 18.81
N GLY A 233 -2.81 4.14 17.97
CA GLY A 233 -3.41 3.09 17.16
C GLY A 233 -2.62 2.90 15.87
N GLU A 234 -2.48 1.66 15.43
CA GLU A 234 -2.08 1.35 14.05
C GLU A 234 -3.03 2.12 13.11
N SER A 235 -2.48 3.04 12.32
CA SER A 235 -3.23 3.66 11.23
C SER A 235 -3.67 2.53 10.30
N SER A 236 -4.86 2.61 9.73
CA SER A 236 -5.42 1.50 8.92
C SER A 236 -5.65 1.95 7.49
N VAL A 237 -5.94 1.01 6.57
CA VAL A 237 -6.35 1.35 5.19
C VAL A 237 -7.50 2.38 5.19
N LYS A 238 -8.34 2.36 6.23
CA LYS A 238 -9.39 3.37 6.47
C LYS A 238 -8.83 4.78 6.63
N ASP A 239 -7.72 4.99 7.33
CA ASP A 239 -7.11 6.31 7.52
C ASP A 239 -6.54 6.83 6.20
N LEU A 240 -5.93 5.96 5.40
CA LEU A 240 -5.45 6.31 4.07
C LEU A 240 -6.60 6.70 3.14
N PHE A 241 -7.73 6.01 3.22
CA PHE A 241 -8.96 6.42 2.52
C PHE A 241 -9.44 7.79 2.99
N ILE A 242 -9.50 8.07 4.30
CA ILE A 242 -9.87 9.40 4.79
C ILE A 242 -8.90 10.46 4.27
N ALA A 243 -7.60 10.17 4.23
CA ALA A 243 -6.57 11.08 3.74
C ALA A 243 -6.71 11.45 2.27
N GLY A 244 -7.24 10.53 1.45
CA GLY A 244 -7.46 10.73 0.01
C GLY A 244 -8.73 11.53 -0.34
N MET A 245 -9.69 11.62 0.59
CA MET A 245 -11.00 12.21 0.33
C MET A 245 -10.92 13.70 -0.03
N LEU A 246 -10.21 14.50 0.76
CA LEU A 246 -10.09 15.94 0.53
C LEU A 246 -9.24 16.28 -0.71
N PRO A 247 -8.08 15.66 -0.97
CA PRO A 247 -7.36 15.79 -2.24
C PRO A 247 -8.23 15.43 -3.46
N GLY A 248 -8.96 14.30 -3.40
CA GLY A 248 -9.86 13.88 -4.47
C GLY A 248 -10.98 14.87 -4.72
N LEU A 249 -11.60 15.38 -3.66
CA LEU A 249 -12.62 16.43 -3.75
C LEU A 249 -12.04 17.74 -4.31
N LEU A 250 -10.85 18.14 -3.89
CA LEU A 250 -10.17 19.33 -4.38
C LEU A 250 -9.98 19.26 -5.90
N ILE A 251 -9.41 18.17 -6.42
CA ILE A 251 -9.23 18.00 -7.86
C ILE A 251 -10.59 17.95 -8.56
N GLY A 252 -11.56 17.19 -8.05
CA GLY A 252 -12.90 17.12 -8.62
C GLY A 252 -13.59 18.49 -8.70
N VAL A 253 -13.50 19.31 -7.66
CA VAL A 253 -14.05 20.67 -7.64
C VAL A 253 -13.34 21.56 -8.64
N VAL A 254 -12.01 21.53 -8.72
CA VAL A 254 -11.26 22.33 -9.70
C VAL A 254 -11.62 21.95 -11.14
N LEU A 255 -11.76 20.66 -11.44
CA LEU A 255 -12.21 20.18 -12.74
C LEU A 255 -13.67 20.60 -13.04
N ALA A 256 -14.56 20.57 -12.04
CA ALA A 256 -15.94 21.02 -12.18
C ALA A 256 -16.05 22.53 -12.41
N LEU A 257 -15.22 23.34 -11.73
CA LEU A 257 -15.15 24.79 -11.94
C LEU A 257 -14.62 25.11 -13.35
N TRP A 258 -13.63 24.37 -13.82
CA TRP A 258 -13.16 24.50 -15.20
C TRP A 258 -14.23 24.11 -16.22
N ALA A 259 -14.97 23.02 -15.96
CA ALA A 259 -16.10 22.61 -16.78
C ALA A 259 -17.21 23.68 -16.84
N MET A 260 -17.51 24.32 -15.71
CA MET A 260 -18.45 25.44 -15.63
C MET A 260 -18.00 26.62 -16.51
N ARG A 261 -16.72 27.00 -16.43
CA ARG A 261 -16.13 28.08 -17.25
C ARG A 261 -16.28 27.81 -18.74
N ILE A 262 -16.02 26.58 -19.19
CA ILE A 262 -16.18 26.19 -20.59
C ILE A 262 -17.66 26.17 -20.99
N GLY A 263 -18.53 25.67 -20.12
CA GLY A 263 -19.98 25.72 -20.33
C GLY A 263 -20.52 27.13 -20.56
N PHE A 264 -20.01 28.12 -19.82
CA PHE A 264 -20.29 29.54 -20.07
C PHE A 264 -19.74 30.02 -21.42
N LYS A 265 -18.48 29.70 -21.72
CA LYS A 265 -17.80 30.15 -22.95
C LYS A 265 -18.52 29.69 -24.23
N PHE A 266 -19.05 28.47 -24.22
CA PHE A 266 -19.75 27.90 -25.39
C PHE A 266 -21.27 28.03 -25.31
N ASN A 267 -21.80 28.72 -24.29
CA ASN A 267 -23.23 28.96 -24.07
C ASN A 267 -24.10 27.70 -24.28
N VAL A 268 -23.64 26.57 -23.74
CA VAL A 268 -24.31 25.28 -23.90
C VAL A 268 -25.69 25.32 -23.24
N GLU A 269 -26.70 24.78 -23.92
CA GLU A 269 -28.09 24.77 -23.46
C GLU A 269 -28.21 24.09 -22.09
N LYS A 270 -28.68 24.86 -21.12
CA LYS A 270 -28.94 24.43 -19.74
C LYS A 270 -30.27 23.68 -19.65
N LEU A 271 -30.36 22.72 -18.75
CA LEU A 271 -31.63 22.07 -18.45
C LEU A 271 -32.37 22.87 -17.36
N PRO A 272 -33.68 23.09 -17.46
CA PRO A 272 -34.42 23.69 -16.36
C PRO A 272 -34.36 22.79 -15.13
N PHE A 273 -34.11 23.38 -13.97
CA PHE A 273 -34.16 22.63 -12.72
C PHE A 273 -35.57 22.11 -12.49
N SER A 274 -35.68 20.81 -12.22
CA SER A 274 -36.95 20.19 -11.90
C SER A 274 -36.75 19.27 -10.72
N PHE A 275 -37.31 19.67 -9.57
CA PHE A 275 -37.29 18.83 -8.37
C PHE A 275 -37.95 17.47 -8.62
N LYS A 276 -39.00 17.42 -9.45
CA LYS A 276 -39.63 16.17 -9.89
C LYS A 276 -38.65 15.27 -10.66
N ARG A 277 -37.81 15.84 -11.53
CA ARG A 277 -36.77 15.09 -12.26
C ARG A 277 -35.68 14.61 -11.29
N LEU A 278 -35.26 15.44 -10.35
CA LEU A 278 -34.27 15.07 -9.33
C LEU A 278 -34.75 13.88 -8.50
N VAL A 279 -35.97 13.95 -7.94
CA VAL A 279 -36.56 12.86 -7.15
C VAL A 279 -36.74 11.60 -8.01
N LYS A 280 -37.20 11.73 -9.25
CA LYS A 280 -37.33 10.58 -10.16
C LYS A 280 -35.97 9.93 -10.48
N SER A 281 -34.94 10.73 -10.76
CA SER A 281 -33.58 10.24 -10.98
C SER A 281 -32.97 9.62 -9.71
N PHE A 282 -33.25 10.17 -8.53
CA PHE A 282 -32.83 9.60 -7.26
C PHE A 282 -33.49 8.24 -7.00
N ILE A 283 -34.81 8.12 -7.19
CA ILE A 283 -35.53 6.85 -7.02
C ILE A 283 -35.03 5.81 -8.04
N ASN A 284 -34.89 6.21 -9.31
CA ASN A 284 -34.39 5.32 -10.35
C ASN A 284 -32.92 4.92 -10.11
N GLY A 285 -32.10 5.84 -9.61
CA GLY A 285 -30.69 5.61 -9.31
C GLY A 285 -30.43 5.10 -7.90
N PHE A 286 -31.45 4.85 -7.09
CA PHE A 286 -31.30 4.58 -5.65
C PHE A 286 -30.32 3.45 -5.38
N TRP A 287 -30.45 2.33 -6.10
CA TRP A 287 -29.56 1.18 -5.96
C TRP A 287 -28.12 1.46 -6.42
N ALA A 288 -27.95 2.28 -7.46
CA ALA A 288 -26.61 2.70 -7.89
C ALA A 288 -25.95 3.65 -6.86
N LEU A 289 -26.74 4.59 -6.31
CA LEU A 289 -26.27 5.58 -5.34
C LEU A 289 -26.01 4.98 -3.95
N PHE A 290 -26.76 3.94 -3.59
CA PHE A 290 -26.60 3.25 -2.32
C PHE A 290 -25.30 2.46 -2.23
N LEU A 291 -24.73 2.02 -3.36
CA LEU A 291 -23.52 1.20 -3.37
C LEU A 291 -22.30 1.86 -2.70
N PRO A 292 -21.86 3.07 -3.07
CA PRO A 292 -20.74 3.70 -2.35
C PRO A 292 -21.10 4.06 -0.91
N VAL A 293 -22.37 4.32 -0.58
CA VAL A 293 -22.82 4.49 0.82
C VAL A 293 -22.68 3.17 1.59
N LEU A 294 -23.01 2.04 0.99
CA LEU A 294 -22.87 0.71 1.58
C LEU A 294 -21.39 0.38 1.82
N ILE A 295 -20.53 0.68 0.85
CA ILE A 295 -19.08 0.42 0.94
C ILE A 295 -18.42 1.35 1.95
N LEU A 296 -18.52 2.67 1.76
CA LEU A 296 -17.89 3.66 2.62
C LEU A 296 -18.52 3.67 4.02
N GLY A 297 -19.84 3.58 4.11
CA GLY A 297 -20.55 3.48 5.38
C GLY A 297 -20.16 2.22 6.14
N GLY A 298 -20.03 1.07 5.47
CA GLY A 298 -19.56 -0.17 6.08
C GLY A 298 -18.11 -0.10 6.57
N ILE A 299 -17.20 0.48 5.79
CA ILE A 299 -15.79 0.65 6.17
C ILE A 299 -15.65 1.64 7.33
N TYR A 300 -16.29 2.81 7.24
CA TYR A 300 -16.10 3.87 8.23
C TYR A 300 -16.81 3.58 9.56
N SER A 301 -17.96 2.90 9.53
CA SER A 301 -18.63 2.39 10.75
C SER A 301 -17.89 1.24 11.41
N GLY A 302 -16.92 0.63 10.73
CA GLY A 302 -16.19 -0.55 11.24
C GLY A 302 -16.96 -1.86 11.09
N LEU A 303 -18.14 -1.85 10.43
CA LEU A 303 -18.89 -3.07 10.14
C LEU A 303 -18.15 -3.98 9.16
N PHE A 304 -17.45 -3.40 8.18
CA PHE A 304 -16.70 -4.11 7.17
C PHE A 304 -15.24 -3.69 7.16
N THR A 305 -14.35 -4.66 6.99
CA THR A 305 -13.01 -4.41 6.47
C THR A 305 -13.07 -4.03 4.98
N PRO A 306 -12.04 -3.39 4.41
CA PRO A 306 -12.00 -3.10 2.97
C PRO A 306 -12.25 -4.33 2.08
N THR A 307 -11.70 -5.49 2.46
CA THR A 307 -11.92 -6.76 1.76
C THR A 307 -13.39 -7.20 1.80
N GLN A 308 -14.01 -7.17 2.98
CA GLN A 308 -15.43 -7.50 3.14
C GLN A 308 -16.33 -6.53 2.37
N ALA A 309 -16.01 -5.23 2.41
CA ALA A 309 -16.74 -4.20 1.68
C ALA A 309 -16.65 -4.42 0.16
N ALA A 310 -15.48 -4.81 -0.36
CA ALA A 310 -15.30 -5.16 -1.76
C ALA A 310 -16.11 -6.41 -2.15
N ALA A 311 -16.10 -7.46 -1.33
CA ALA A 311 -16.90 -8.66 -1.58
C ALA A 311 -18.41 -8.35 -1.58
N VAL A 312 -18.88 -7.54 -0.62
CA VAL A 312 -20.26 -7.04 -0.58
C VAL A 312 -20.56 -6.23 -1.84
N ALA A 313 -19.63 -5.39 -2.31
CA ALA A 313 -19.81 -4.62 -3.54
C ALA A 313 -20.03 -5.51 -4.78
N VAL A 314 -19.26 -6.60 -4.91
CA VAL A 314 -19.43 -7.56 -6.02
C VAL A 314 -20.81 -8.22 -5.95
N VAL A 315 -21.17 -8.78 -4.80
CA VAL A 315 -22.46 -9.47 -4.62
C VAL A 315 -23.62 -8.51 -4.86
N TYR A 316 -23.52 -7.30 -4.32
CA TYR A 316 -24.52 -6.25 -4.50
C TYR A 316 -24.65 -5.83 -5.96
N ALA A 317 -23.53 -5.56 -6.65
CA ALA A 317 -23.55 -5.14 -8.05
C ALA A 317 -24.19 -6.23 -8.94
N ILE A 318 -23.83 -7.49 -8.75
CA ILE A 318 -24.43 -8.61 -9.49
C ILE A 318 -25.93 -8.71 -9.19
N ALA A 319 -26.33 -8.63 -7.92
CA ALA A 319 -27.74 -8.73 -7.53
C ALA A 319 -28.58 -7.58 -8.12
N VAL A 320 -28.08 -6.35 -8.06
CA VAL A 320 -28.76 -5.18 -8.62
C VAL A 320 -28.87 -5.30 -10.14
N GLU A 321 -27.80 -5.68 -10.83
CA GLU A 321 -27.82 -5.76 -12.29
C GLU A 321 -28.67 -6.93 -12.81
N PHE A 322 -28.75 -8.05 -12.08
CA PHE A 322 -29.61 -9.18 -12.44
C PHE A 322 -31.07 -8.99 -12.09
N PHE A 323 -31.37 -8.65 -10.84
CA PHE A 323 -32.75 -8.69 -10.34
C PHE A 323 -33.49 -7.38 -10.53
N ILE A 324 -32.77 -6.24 -10.43
CA ILE A 324 -33.38 -4.91 -10.41
C ILE A 324 -33.28 -4.25 -11.77
N HIS A 325 -32.06 -4.03 -12.28
CA HIS A 325 -31.87 -3.40 -13.58
C HIS A 325 -32.12 -4.37 -14.74
N ARG A 326 -31.95 -5.68 -14.51
CA ARG A 326 -32.09 -6.74 -15.52
C ARG A 326 -31.26 -6.44 -16.78
N SER A 327 -30.07 -5.89 -16.57
CA SER A 327 -29.13 -5.43 -17.61
C SER A 327 -28.12 -6.52 -17.98
N LEU A 328 -27.82 -7.42 -17.04
CA LEU A 328 -26.85 -8.50 -17.22
C LEU A 328 -27.52 -9.87 -17.14
N SER A 329 -26.92 -10.84 -17.84
CA SER A 329 -27.28 -12.25 -17.79
C SER A 329 -26.17 -13.08 -17.15
N VAL A 330 -26.52 -14.28 -16.66
CA VAL A 330 -25.54 -15.23 -16.08
C VAL A 330 -24.44 -15.60 -17.09
N ARG A 331 -24.72 -15.49 -18.40
CA ARG A 331 -23.75 -15.79 -19.46
C ARG A 331 -22.66 -14.75 -19.60
N ASP A 332 -22.86 -13.55 -19.07
CA ASP A 332 -21.89 -12.46 -19.11
C ASP A 332 -20.84 -12.62 -18.00
N LEU A 333 -21.19 -13.31 -16.91
CA LEU A 333 -20.30 -13.47 -15.74
C LEU A 333 -18.96 -14.15 -16.06
N PRO A 334 -18.88 -15.28 -16.79
CA PRO A 334 -17.59 -15.89 -17.10
C PRO A 334 -16.64 -14.95 -17.84
N ARG A 335 -17.17 -14.10 -18.73
CA ARG A 335 -16.38 -13.10 -19.44
C ARG A 335 -15.89 -12.01 -18.48
N ILE A 336 -16.79 -11.45 -17.66
CA ILE A 336 -16.47 -10.40 -16.67
C ILE A 336 -15.41 -10.89 -15.67
N PHE A 337 -15.57 -12.10 -15.14
CA PHE A 337 -14.60 -12.71 -14.24
C PHE A 337 -13.28 -13.03 -14.95
N GLY A 338 -13.33 -13.51 -16.19
CA GLY A 338 -12.14 -13.80 -17.00
C GLY A 338 -11.28 -12.56 -17.26
N GLU A 339 -11.90 -11.46 -17.67
CA GLU A 339 -11.21 -10.17 -17.89
C GLU A 339 -10.60 -9.64 -16.59
N SER A 340 -11.34 -9.73 -15.48
CA SER A 340 -10.85 -9.35 -14.16
C SER A 340 -9.68 -10.23 -13.69
N ALA A 341 -9.74 -11.55 -13.97
CA ALA A 341 -8.69 -12.50 -13.60
C ALA A 341 -7.38 -12.25 -14.35
N VAL A 342 -7.42 -11.81 -15.61
CA VAL A 342 -6.20 -11.46 -16.38
C VAL A 342 -5.48 -10.28 -15.72
N LEU A 343 -6.22 -9.22 -15.35
CA LEU A 343 -5.66 -8.06 -14.67
C LEU A 343 -5.01 -8.47 -13.34
N MET A 344 -5.70 -9.33 -12.58
CA MET A 344 -5.19 -9.83 -11.30
C MET A 344 -3.98 -10.75 -11.42
N GLY A 345 -3.97 -11.64 -12.42
CA GLY A 345 -2.84 -12.52 -12.68
C GLY A 345 -1.58 -11.73 -12.96
N SER A 346 -1.68 -10.66 -13.76
CA SER A 346 -0.54 -9.77 -14.03
C SER A 346 -0.02 -9.09 -12.76
N LEU A 347 -0.92 -8.58 -11.91
CA LEU A 347 -0.57 -7.90 -10.66
C LEU A 347 0.14 -8.84 -9.68
N LEU A 348 -0.39 -10.06 -9.47
CA LEU A 348 0.18 -11.02 -8.53
C LEU A 348 1.60 -11.44 -8.93
N ILE A 349 1.84 -11.67 -10.23
CA ILE A 349 3.17 -12.02 -10.74
C ILE A 349 4.15 -10.85 -10.53
N ILE A 350 3.74 -9.63 -10.88
CA ILE A 350 4.56 -8.42 -10.68
C ILE A 350 4.93 -8.28 -9.20
N MET A 351 3.95 -8.42 -8.31
CA MET A 351 4.15 -8.27 -6.87
C MET A 351 5.09 -9.33 -6.29
N ALA A 352 4.94 -10.59 -6.69
CA ALA A 352 5.86 -11.66 -6.26
C ALA A 352 7.32 -11.35 -6.64
N LEU A 353 7.54 -10.89 -7.88
CA LEU A 353 8.88 -10.55 -8.37
C LEU A 353 9.43 -9.26 -7.74
N ALA A 354 8.56 -8.28 -7.51
CA ALA A 354 8.90 -7.02 -6.85
C ALA A 354 9.25 -7.21 -5.37
N LEU A 355 8.63 -8.15 -4.65
CA LEU A 355 9.04 -8.48 -3.29
C LEU A 355 10.46 -9.06 -3.26
N GLY A 356 10.79 -9.95 -4.20
CA GLY A 356 12.17 -10.44 -4.33
C GLY A 356 13.17 -9.31 -4.58
N PHE A 357 12.78 -8.33 -5.40
CA PHE A 357 13.56 -7.11 -5.61
C PHE A 357 13.70 -6.29 -4.32
N ASN A 358 12.61 -6.05 -3.61
CA ASN A 358 12.58 -5.27 -2.36
C ASN A 358 13.42 -5.92 -1.27
N LEU A 359 13.37 -7.25 -1.14
CA LEU A 359 14.23 -8.00 -0.22
C LEU A 359 15.71 -7.82 -0.57
N TYR A 360 16.05 -7.79 -1.87
CA TYR A 360 17.41 -7.48 -2.28
C TYR A 360 17.79 -6.05 -1.88
N LEU A 361 16.95 -5.05 -2.13
CA LEU A 361 17.21 -3.65 -1.76
C LEU A 361 17.46 -3.49 -0.26
N ASP A 362 16.63 -4.11 0.56
CA ASP A 362 16.73 -4.13 2.02
C ASP A 362 18.05 -4.77 2.48
N ARG A 363 18.38 -5.95 1.95
CA ARG A 363 19.65 -6.64 2.26
C ARG A 363 20.88 -5.84 1.78
N ALA A 364 20.76 -5.19 0.63
CA ALA A 364 21.79 -4.34 0.06
C ALA A 364 21.96 -3.00 0.79
N LYS A 365 21.07 -2.69 1.75
CA LYS A 365 20.99 -1.43 2.47
C LYS A 365 20.92 -0.21 1.56
N ILE A 366 20.28 -0.39 0.40
CA ILE A 366 20.13 0.68 -0.60
C ILE A 366 19.24 1.81 -0.08
N PRO A 367 18.07 1.54 0.54
CA PRO A 367 17.26 2.59 1.13
C PRO A 367 18.01 3.40 2.19
N GLU A 368 18.74 2.76 3.10
CA GLU A 368 19.51 3.41 4.18
C GLU A 368 20.65 4.26 3.61
N ALA A 369 21.40 3.75 2.64
CA ALA A 369 22.45 4.51 1.97
C ALA A 369 21.89 5.73 1.22
N ALA A 370 20.69 5.62 0.64
CA ALA A 370 20.02 6.74 0.00
C ALA A 370 19.56 7.80 1.01
N VAL A 371 19.05 7.37 2.18
CA VAL A 371 18.72 8.27 3.32
C VAL A 371 19.98 9.01 3.76
N GLU A 372 21.07 8.30 4.05
CA GLU A 372 22.34 8.91 4.50
C GLU A 372 22.88 9.91 3.48
N LEU A 373 22.85 9.57 2.19
CA LEU A 373 23.27 10.47 1.11
C LEU A 373 22.42 11.74 1.08
N ILE A 374 21.08 11.62 1.17
CA ILE A 374 20.18 12.77 1.14
C ILE A 374 20.34 13.64 2.40
N LEU A 375 20.49 13.03 3.57
CA LEU A 375 20.78 13.74 4.81
C LEU A 375 22.13 14.47 4.75
N SER A 376 23.12 13.90 4.06
CA SER A 376 24.42 14.56 3.85
C SER A 376 24.36 15.83 2.99
N TYR A 377 23.34 15.95 2.14
CA TYR A 377 23.08 17.16 1.34
C TYR A 377 22.24 18.21 2.08
N GLU A 378 21.83 17.96 3.34
CA GLU A 378 20.98 18.84 4.15
C GLU A 378 19.73 19.34 3.38
N LEU A 379 19.13 18.47 2.57
CA LEU A 379 17.99 18.86 1.74
C LEU A 379 16.79 19.25 2.62
N SER A 380 16.21 20.40 2.33
CA SER A 380 14.93 20.79 2.93
C SER A 380 13.81 19.86 2.46
N ILE A 381 12.80 19.63 3.31
CA ILE A 381 11.58 18.87 2.98
C ILE A 381 10.97 19.33 1.66
N ILE A 382 10.95 20.64 1.42
CA ILE A 382 10.40 21.25 0.19
C ILE A 382 11.18 20.78 -1.04
N THR A 383 12.51 20.75 -0.97
CA THR A 383 13.36 20.36 -2.11
C THR A 383 13.23 18.87 -2.39
N PHE A 384 13.21 18.05 -1.33
CA PHE A 384 12.97 16.61 -1.46
C PHE A 384 11.62 16.32 -2.12
N LEU A 385 10.54 16.95 -1.63
CA LEU A 385 9.19 16.78 -2.18
C LEU A 385 9.09 17.22 -3.65
N LEU A 386 9.80 18.29 -4.04
CA LEU A 386 9.88 18.71 -5.43
C LEU A 386 10.54 17.64 -6.32
N ILE A 387 11.68 17.08 -5.88
CA ILE A 387 12.39 16.01 -6.60
C ILE A 387 11.49 14.78 -6.73
N VAL A 388 10.83 14.39 -5.64
CA VAL A 388 9.90 13.25 -5.62
C VAL A 388 8.73 13.48 -6.56
N ASN A 389 8.11 14.66 -6.57
CA ASN A 389 7.01 14.96 -7.49
C ASN A 389 7.43 14.80 -8.96
N VAL A 390 8.56 15.40 -9.34
CA VAL A 390 9.08 15.30 -10.71
C VAL A 390 9.39 13.85 -11.07
N LEU A 391 10.04 13.11 -10.18
CA LEU A 391 10.36 11.69 -10.36
C LEU A 391 9.09 10.85 -10.53
N LEU A 392 8.08 11.04 -9.69
CA LEU A 392 6.86 10.24 -9.69
C LEU A 392 5.98 10.53 -10.90
N ILE A 393 5.91 11.77 -11.37
CA ILE A 393 5.24 12.08 -12.64
C ILE A 393 5.97 11.40 -13.79
N PHE A 394 7.31 11.46 -13.80
CA PHE A 394 8.12 10.82 -14.83
C PHE A 394 7.92 9.30 -14.86
N VAL A 395 7.94 8.66 -13.69
CA VAL A 395 7.72 7.21 -13.59
C VAL A 395 6.27 6.85 -13.90
N GLY A 396 5.31 7.64 -13.43
CA GLY A 396 3.89 7.37 -13.62
C GLY A 396 3.44 7.43 -15.08
N PHE A 397 4.16 8.13 -15.97
CA PHE A 397 3.86 8.01 -17.39
C PHE A 397 4.44 6.73 -18.01
N PHE A 398 5.60 6.25 -17.54
CA PHE A 398 6.28 5.07 -18.09
C PHE A 398 5.69 3.74 -17.58
N MET A 399 5.24 3.72 -16.33
CA MET A 399 4.89 2.50 -15.60
C MET A 399 3.44 2.53 -15.14
N ASP A 400 2.82 1.35 -15.01
CA ASP A 400 1.53 1.27 -14.34
C ASP A 400 1.65 1.62 -12.85
N ILE A 401 0.60 2.19 -12.27
CA ILE A 401 0.58 2.69 -10.88
C ILE A 401 0.95 1.62 -9.87
N LEU A 402 0.46 0.40 -10.06
CA LEU A 402 0.64 -0.67 -9.06
C LEU A 402 2.11 -1.08 -9.02
N SER A 403 2.73 -1.22 -10.18
CA SER A 403 4.17 -1.49 -10.26
C SER A 403 5.03 -0.33 -9.77
N ALA A 404 4.65 0.92 -10.07
CA ALA A 404 5.35 2.09 -9.55
C ALA A 404 5.33 2.11 -8.02
N ILE A 405 4.18 1.82 -7.40
CA ILE A 405 4.05 1.70 -5.94
C ILE A 405 4.96 0.59 -5.40
N LEU A 406 4.89 -0.61 -5.99
CA LEU A 406 5.66 -1.78 -5.56
C LEU A 406 7.18 -1.57 -5.56
N ILE A 407 7.69 -0.72 -6.45
CA ILE A 407 9.13 -0.48 -6.64
C ILE A 407 9.60 0.76 -5.87
N LEU A 408 8.90 1.87 -6.01
CA LEU A 408 9.41 3.16 -5.54
C LEU A 408 9.03 3.48 -4.10
N VAL A 409 7.95 2.90 -3.57
CA VAL A 409 7.57 3.14 -2.17
C VAL A 409 8.64 2.63 -1.20
N PRO A 410 9.15 1.39 -1.30
CA PRO A 410 10.22 0.89 -0.42
C PRO A 410 11.50 1.72 -0.48
N LEU A 411 11.73 2.42 -1.60
CA LEU A 411 12.89 3.29 -1.77
C LEU A 411 12.66 4.70 -1.20
N LEU A 412 11.50 5.30 -1.48
CA LEU A 412 11.23 6.71 -1.18
C LEU A 412 10.60 6.93 0.20
N ALA A 413 9.78 6.00 0.69
CA ALA A 413 9.08 6.15 1.97
C ALA A 413 10.03 6.22 3.17
N PRO A 414 11.09 5.39 3.28
CA PRO A 414 12.05 5.51 4.38
C PRO A 414 12.77 6.86 4.41
N ILE A 415 13.08 7.41 3.23
CA ILE A 415 13.69 8.74 3.09
C ILE A 415 12.73 9.84 3.54
N ALA A 416 11.47 9.77 3.09
CA ALA A 416 10.45 10.72 3.50
C ALA A 416 10.23 10.70 5.01
N PHE A 417 10.18 9.51 5.61
CA PHE A 417 10.06 9.32 7.05
C PHE A 417 11.27 9.91 7.81
N GLY A 418 12.50 9.67 7.33
CA GLY A 418 13.72 10.25 7.90
C GLY A 418 13.76 11.79 7.86
N LEU A 419 13.08 12.41 6.89
CA LEU A 419 12.92 13.87 6.79
C LEU A 419 11.75 14.41 7.62
N GLY A 420 11.01 13.55 8.33
CA GLY A 420 9.87 13.94 9.15
C GLY A 420 8.59 14.21 8.34
N ILE A 421 8.42 13.58 7.16
CA ILE A 421 7.18 13.65 6.38
C ILE A 421 6.23 12.54 6.84
N HIS A 422 4.97 12.89 7.08
CA HIS A 422 3.96 11.91 7.51
C HIS A 422 3.72 10.82 6.44
N PRO A 423 3.74 9.52 6.78
CA PRO A 423 3.54 8.41 5.83
C PRO A 423 2.23 8.49 5.05
N LEU A 424 1.09 8.77 5.70
CA LEU A 424 -0.18 9.01 4.99
C LEU A 424 -0.11 10.17 3.98
N HIS A 425 0.56 11.27 4.33
CA HIS A 425 0.72 12.39 3.41
C HIS A 425 1.61 12.02 2.23
N MET A 426 2.71 11.32 2.48
CA MET A 426 3.58 10.76 1.45
C MET A 426 2.81 9.83 0.51
N ALA A 427 1.95 8.96 1.05
CA ALA A 427 1.10 8.06 0.25
C ALA A 427 0.15 8.83 -0.67
N ILE A 428 -0.50 9.89 -0.16
CA ILE A 428 -1.37 10.74 -0.98
C ILE A 428 -0.59 11.48 -2.06
N ILE A 429 0.57 12.06 -1.73
CA ILE A 429 1.46 12.69 -2.71
C ILE A 429 1.79 11.68 -3.81
N PHE A 430 2.12 10.44 -3.43
CA PHE A 430 2.46 9.39 -4.36
C PHE A 430 1.31 9.11 -5.35
N ILE A 431 0.10 8.94 -4.84
CA ILE A 431 -1.08 8.62 -5.64
C ILE A 431 -1.46 9.76 -6.57
N VAL A 432 -1.45 11.02 -6.08
CA VAL A 432 -1.76 12.19 -6.91
C VAL A 432 -0.72 12.36 -8.04
N ASN A 433 0.57 12.14 -7.77
CA ASN A 433 1.59 12.19 -8.81
C ASN A 433 1.39 11.12 -9.87
N LEU A 434 1.13 9.87 -9.46
CA LEU A 434 0.90 8.79 -10.43
C LEU A 434 -0.40 8.97 -11.21
N GLU A 435 -1.42 9.59 -10.59
CA GLU A 435 -2.64 9.99 -11.29
C GLU A 435 -2.34 10.95 -12.45
N ILE A 436 -1.51 11.95 -12.19
CA ILE A 436 -1.03 12.90 -13.20
C ILE A 436 -0.12 12.19 -14.21
N GLY A 437 0.71 11.24 -13.76
CA GLY A 437 1.55 10.40 -14.62
C GLY A 437 0.74 9.64 -15.67
N TYR A 438 -0.42 9.09 -15.31
CA TYR A 438 -1.33 8.40 -16.25
C TYR A 438 -1.91 9.32 -17.33
N LEU A 439 -1.83 10.63 -17.15
CA LEU A 439 -2.23 11.67 -18.08
C LEU A 439 -1.04 12.33 -18.79
N THR A 440 0.19 11.98 -18.42
CA THR A 440 1.42 12.61 -18.91
C THR A 440 1.97 11.83 -20.12
N PRO A 441 2.36 12.51 -21.23
CA PRO A 441 3.02 11.86 -22.36
C PRO A 441 4.45 11.42 -22.01
N PRO A 442 5.09 10.50 -22.77
CA PRO A 442 4.66 9.86 -24.02
C PRO A 442 3.72 8.66 -23.88
N ILE A 443 3.68 7.99 -22.72
CA ILE A 443 2.94 6.73 -22.57
C ILE A 443 1.60 7.00 -21.88
N GLY A 444 1.58 7.24 -20.56
CA GLY A 444 0.39 7.63 -19.80
C GLY A 444 -0.83 6.74 -20.07
N LEU A 445 -1.05 5.70 -19.28
CA LEU A 445 -2.01 4.63 -19.61
C LEU A 445 -3.43 5.13 -19.92
N ASN A 446 -3.92 6.19 -19.26
CA ASN A 446 -5.23 6.75 -19.55
C ASN A 446 -5.30 7.43 -20.93
N LEU A 447 -4.19 7.95 -21.45
CA LEU A 447 -4.12 8.53 -22.78
C LEU A 447 -4.37 7.45 -23.86
N PHE A 448 -3.81 6.25 -23.69
CA PHE A 448 -4.05 5.11 -24.60
C PHE A 448 -5.47 4.57 -24.48
N VAL A 449 -5.98 4.44 -23.25
CA VAL A 449 -7.36 3.98 -23.00
C VAL A 449 -8.34 4.95 -23.65
N ALA A 450 -8.17 6.26 -23.43
CA ALA A 450 -8.98 7.29 -24.06
C ALA A 450 -8.83 7.33 -25.59
N GLY A 451 -7.60 7.21 -26.11
CA GLY A 451 -7.36 7.17 -27.56
C GLY A 451 -8.06 6.01 -28.24
N THR A 452 -8.02 4.82 -27.63
CA THR A 452 -8.71 3.62 -28.11
C THR A 452 -10.23 3.80 -28.01
N LEU A 453 -10.73 4.28 -26.88
CA LEU A 453 -12.15 4.45 -26.60
C LEU A 453 -12.81 5.49 -27.51
N PHE A 454 -12.16 6.64 -27.69
CA PHE A 454 -12.68 7.76 -28.49
C PHE A 454 -12.26 7.69 -29.96
N LYS A 455 -11.47 6.68 -30.35
CA LYS A 455 -10.91 6.49 -31.70
C LYS A 455 -10.12 7.71 -32.17
N LYS A 456 -9.29 8.25 -31.28
CA LYS A 456 -8.43 9.43 -31.51
C LYS A 456 -6.96 9.06 -31.49
N GLY A 457 -6.16 9.78 -32.28
CA GLY A 457 -4.70 9.68 -32.21
C GLY A 457 -4.17 10.13 -30.85
N LEU A 458 -3.09 9.51 -30.36
CA LEU A 458 -2.49 9.82 -29.07
C LEU A 458 -2.16 11.31 -28.92
N GLY A 459 -1.61 11.94 -29.97
CA GLY A 459 -1.28 13.37 -29.96
C GLY A 459 -2.50 14.29 -29.75
N GLU A 460 -3.67 13.90 -30.26
CA GLU A 460 -4.92 14.66 -30.03
C GLU A 460 -5.40 14.52 -28.59
N VAL A 461 -5.33 13.30 -28.03
CA VAL A 461 -5.70 13.04 -26.63
C VAL A 461 -4.77 13.79 -25.68
N VAL A 462 -3.46 13.78 -25.96
CA VAL A 462 -2.47 14.53 -25.19
C VAL A 462 -2.81 16.01 -25.17
N ARG A 463 -3.03 16.63 -26.35
CA ARG A 463 -3.40 18.04 -26.44
C ARG A 463 -4.68 18.35 -25.67
N SER A 464 -5.64 17.42 -25.69
CA SER A 464 -6.93 17.53 -25.00
C SER A 464 -6.77 17.54 -23.48
N VAL A 465 -5.85 16.74 -22.95
CA VAL A 465 -5.63 16.54 -21.50
C VAL A 465 -4.76 17.62 -20.87
N VAL A 466 -3.84 18.24 -21.61
CA VAL A 466 -2.89 19.26 -21.09
C VAL A 466 -3.53 20.32 -20.19
N PRO A 467 -4.66 20.97 -20.55
CA PRO A 467 -5.29 21.97 -19.67
C PRO A 467 -5.70 21.41 -18.31
N PHE A 468 -6.20 20.18 -18.29
CA PHE A 468 -6.64 19.50 -17.06
C PHE A 468 -5.44 19.02 -16.24
N MET A 469 -4.40 18.51 -16.89
CA MET A 469 -3.13 18.16 -16.26
C MET A 469 -2.51 19.37 -15.54
N LEU A 470 -2.55 20.57 -16.16
CA LEU A 470 -2.07 21.80 -15.50
C LEU A 470 -2.88 22.17 -14.26
N LEU A 471 -4.20 21.96 -14.29
CA LEU A 471 -5.05 22.16 -13.11
C LEU A 471 -4.71 21.15 -12.00
N MET A 472 -4.51 19.89 -12.37
CA MET A 472 -4.12 18.83 -11.43
C MET A 472 -2.72 19.07 -10.85
N LEU A 473 -1.77 19.58 -11.62
CA LEU A 473 -0.46 20.02 -11.13
C LEU A 473 -0.58 21.16 -10.12
N GLY A 474 -1.48 22.13 -10.36
CA GLY A 474 -1.80 23.17 -9.37
C GLY A 474 -2.35 22.59 -8.06
N CYS A 475 -3.26 21.61 -8.16
CA CYS A 475 -3.75 20.88 -6.99
C CYS A 475 -2.65 20.06 -6.31
N LEU A 476 -1.75 19.44 -7.06
CA LEU A 476 -0.61 18.69 -6.52
C LEU A 476 0.28 19.60 -5.68
N VAL A 477 0.61 20.81 -6.15
CA VAL A 477 1.38 21.79 -5.36
C VAL A 477 0.70 22.06 -4.01
N LEU A 478 -0.62 22.27 -4.01
CA LEU A 478 -1.36 22.45 -2.77
C LEU A 478 -1.30 21.20 -1.89
N VAL A 479 -1.57 20.03 -2.45
CA VAL A 479 -1.55 18.75 -1.72
C VAL A 479 -0.16 18.45 -1.17
N THR A 480 0.92 18.75 -1.88
CA THR A 480 2.30 18.47 -1.44
C THR A 480 2.74 19.41 -0.31
N TYR A 481 2.44 20.71 -0.42
CA TYR A 481 3.01 21.70 0.50
C TYR A 481 2.06 22.11 1.63
N VAL A 482 0.80 21.66 1.61
CA VAL A 482 -0.19 21.88 2.66
C VAL A 482 -0.61 20.54 3.26
N PRO A 483 0.08 20.02 4.29
CA PRO A 483 -0.21 18.72 4.90
C PRO A 483 -1.64 18.59 5.40
N SER A 484 -2.28 19.69 5.79
CA SER A 484 -3.69 19.73 6.20
C SER A 484 -4.66 19.20 5.14
N ILE A 485 -4.31 19.26 3.85
CA ILE A 485 -5.18 18.74 2.78
C ILE A 485 -5.27 17.21 2.86
N SER A 486 -4.15 16.51 3.12
CA SER A 486 -4.17 15.05 3.29
C SER A 486 -4.51 14.65 4.73
N LEU A 487 -3.95 15.34 5.70
CA LEU A 487 -3.98 14.92 7.10
C LEU A 487 -5.10 15.55 7.93
N GLY A 488 -5.68 16.66 7.47
CA GLY A 488 -6.64 17.43 8.27
C GLY A 488 -7.93 16.66 8.59
N LEU A 489 -8.48 15.93 7.61
CA LEU A 489 -9.64 15.06 7.84
C LEU A 489 -9.29 13.88 8.76
N VAL A 490 -8.10 13.30 8.61
CA VAL A 490 -7.63 12.21 9.47
C VAL A 490 -7.50 12.70 10.91
N SER A 491 -6.84 13.84 11.11
CA SER A 491 -6.67 14.44 12.44
C SER A 491 -8.01 14.75 13.10
N LEU A 492 -8.95 15.35 12.38
CA LEU A 492 -10.31 15.58 12.88
C LEU A 492 -11.01 14.27 13.28
N SER A 493 -10.88 13.22 12.48
CA SER A 493 -11.50 11.92 12.77
C SER A 493 -10.96 11.26 14.04
N LYS A 494 -9.72 11.57 14.42
CA LYS A 494 -9.10 11.11 15.66
C LYS A 494 -9.39 12.05 16.84
N GLY A 495 -9.81 13.29 16.60
CA GLY A 495 -10.15 14.28 17.64
C GLY A 495 -9.20 15.48 17.72
N GLY A 496 -8.36 15.67 16.69
CA GLY A 496 -7.34 16.72 16.62
C GLY A 496 -7.73 17.95 15.83
N SER A 497 -6.73 18.79 15.56
CA SER A 497 -6.89 19.99 14.74
C SER A 497 -6.86 19.66 13.25
N PHE A 498 -7.74 20.28 12.47
CA PHE A 498 -7.67 20.22 11.00
C PHE A 498 -6.35 20.81 10.47
N TYR A 499 -5.82 21.82 11.16
CA TYR A 499 -4.59 22.49 10.76
C TYR A 499 -3.39 21.67 11.20
N VAL A 500 -2.78 21.00 10.22
CA VAL A 500 -1.54 20.23 10.34
C VAL A 500 -0.47 20.89 9.46
N THR A 501 0.65 21.25 10.08
CA THR A 501 1.85 21.78 9.43
C THR A 501 2.96 20.74 9.42
N PHE A 502 3.99 20.95 8.61
CA PHE A 502 5.23 20.18 8.77
C PHE A 502 5.81 20.42 10.18
N PRO A 503 6.44 19.41 10.79
CA PRO A 503 7.14 19.59 12.05
C PRO A 503 8.24 20.65 11.87
N ASP A 504 8.39 21.53 12.86
CA ASP A 504 9.48 22.51 12.86
C ASP A 504 10.82 21.76 12.87
N GLN A 505 11.64 21.94 11.84
CA GLN A 505 12.99 21.37 11.73
C GLN A 505 13.99 22.01 12.70
N THR A 506 13.53 22.55 13.83
CA THR A 506 14.44 23.01 14.87
C THR A 506 15.15 21.74 15.36
N PRO A 507 16.48 21.58 15.18
CA PRO A 507 17.18 20.52 15.91
C PRO A 507 16.78 20.77 17.36
N ALA A 508 16.24 19.74 18.02
CA ALA A 508 15.93 19.84 19.44
C ALA A 508 17.15 20.52 20.06
N ARG A 509 17.02 21.78 20.49
CA ARG A 509 18.04 22.38 21.34
C ARG A 509 18.06 21.38 22.47
N ALA A 510 19.14 20.62 22.57
CA ALA A 510 19.44 19.92 23.80
C ALA A 510 19.26 21.01 24.84
N GLU A 511 18.17 20.93 25.61
CA GLU A 511 18.10 21.73 26.81
C GLU A 511 19.43 21.46 27.49
N PRO A 512 20.22 22.51 27.82
CA PRO A 512 21.48 22.28 28.48
C PRO A 512 21.14 21.41 29.67
N ILE A 513 21.65 20.18 29.67
CA ILE A 513 21.45 19.24 30.76
C ILE A 513 21.83 20.03 32.00
N ASP A 514 20.84 20.35 32.83
CA ASP A 514 21.08 21.09 34.05
C ASP A 514 21.85 20.15 34.97
N THR A 515 23.18 20.21 34.88
CA THR A 515 24.10 19.42 35.69
C THR A 515 24.01 19.79 37.18
N ALA A 516 23.16 20.75 37.56
CA ALA A 516 22.91 21.15 38.94
C ALA A 516 21.54 20.67 39.48
N ALA A 517 20.69 20.03 38.68
CA ALA A 517 19.47 19.41 39.20
C ALA A 517 19.84 18.12 39.96
N PRO A 518 19.45 17.96 41.25
CA PRO A 518 19.74 16.74 41.98
C PRO A 518 19.10 15.56 41.27
N LEU A 519 19.89 14.52 41.00
CA LEU A 519 19.43 13.24 40.46
C LEU A 519 18.24 12.76 41.29
N ILE A 520 17.03 12.90 40.76
CA ILE A 520 15.86 12.24 41.31
C ILE A 520 16.07 10.76 41.00
N ALA A 521 16.47 9.99 42.01
CA ALA A 521 16.49 8.55 41.93
C ALA A 521 15.12 8.06 41.42
N PRO A 522 15.06 7.05 40.55
CA PRO A 522 13.80 6.53 40.06
C PRO A 522 12.95 6.12 41.27
N GLN A 523 11.81 6.78 41.45
CA GLN A 523 10.78 6.29 42.35
C GLN A 523 10.30 4.97 41.76
N VAL A 524 10.78 3.88 42.35
CA VAL A 524 10.19 2.56 42.17
C VAL A 524 8.82 2.66 42.84
N ASP A 525 7.76 2.75 42.05
CA ASP A 525 6.40 2.61 42.55
C ASP A 525 6.33 1.30 43.34
N GLU A 526 5.95 1.38 44.62
CA GLU A 526 5.64 0.18 45.39
C GLU A 526 4.55 -0.60 44.65
N PRO A 527 4.71 -1.93 44.50
CA PRO A 527 3.69 -2.73 43.83
C PRO A 527 2.37 -2.62 44.62
N PRO A 528 1.22 -2.61 43.94
CA PRO A 528 -0.07 -2.47 44.60
C PRO A 528 -0.26 -3.55 45.68
N ALA A 529 -0.85 -3.15 46.80
CA ALA A 529 -1.01 -3.98 47.99
C ALA A 529 -1.54 -5.39 47.64
N GLY A 530 -0.72 -6.41 47.87
CA GLY A 530 -1.05 -7.82 47.66
C GLY A 530 -0.11 -8.58 46.71
N VAL A 531 0.81 -7.92 46.02
CA VAL A 531 1.78 -8.60 45.15
C VAL A 531 3.12 -8.76 45.88
N LYS A 532 3.48 -10.01 46.20
CA LYS A 532 4.78 -10.35 46.82
C LYS A 532 5.90 -10.09 45.81
N THR A 533 7.00 -9.49 46.26
CA THR A 533 8.17 -9.27 45.40
C THR A 533 8.94 -10.58 45.18
N LEU A 534 9.72 -10.64 44.09
CA LEU A 534 10.48 -11.84 43.72
C LEU A 534 11.45 -12.29 44.84
N GLU A 535 12.01 -11.34 45.58
CA GLU A 535 12.86 -11.59 46.76
C GLU A 535 12.07 -12.19 47.94
N GLN A 536 10.82 -11.75 48.16
CA GLN A 536 9.94 -12.33 49.18
C GLN A 536 9.50 -13.76 48.81
N MET A 537 9.30 -14.03 47.51
CA MET A 537 9.01 -15.38 47.01
C MET A 537 10.22 -16.31 47.15
N MET A 538 11.44 -15.80 46.95
CA MET A 538 12.68 -16.58 47.14
C MET A 538 13.00 -16.83 48.62
N GLN A 539 12.73 -15.88 49.53
CA GLN A 539 12.91 -16.08 50.96
C GLN A 539 11.91 -17.06 51.58
N GLU A 540 10.67 -17.14 51.08
CA GLU A 540 9.72 -18.19 51.51
C GLU A 540 10.14 -19.60 51.06
N LEU A 541 10.83 -19.70 49.91
CA LEU A 541 11.40 -20.97 49.43
C LEU A 541 12.63 -21.41 50.22
N GLU A 542 13.40 -20.48 50.77
CA GLU A 542 14.62 -20.77 51.55
C GLU A 542 14.36 -20.90 53.08
N GLY A 543 13.22 -20.42 53.59
CA GLY A 543 12.93 -20.32 55.03
C GLY A 543 11.93 -21.31 55.63
N GLY A 544 11.33 -22.21 54.84
CA GLY A 544 10.26 -23.10 55.30
C GLY A 544 10.74 -24.44 55.88
N THR A 545 10.62 -24.60 57.20
CA THR A 545 10.81 -25.86 57.94
C THR A 545 9.95 -27.03 57.40
N ALA A 546 10.55 -28.22 57.46
CA ALA A 546 10.09 -29.52 56.97
C ALA A 546 8.61 -29.88 57.20
N ALA A 547 8.01 -30.49 56.17
CA ALA A 547 6.83 -31.33 56.25
C ALA A 547 7.14 -32.69 55.56
N PRO A 548 6.49 -33.80 55.97
CA PRO A 548 7.10 -35.13 56.02
C PRO A 548 7.19 -35.84 54.66
N GLN A 549 8.22 -36.67 54.51
CA GLN A 549 8.39 -37.57 53.36
C GLN A 549 7.23 -38.56 53.24
N PRO A 550 6.66 -38.76 52.04
CA PRO A 550 6.02 -40.00 51.65
C PRO A 550 7.07 -40.90 50.97
N GLU A 551 7.33 -42.05 51.57
CA GLU A 551 7.93 -43.22 50.93
C GLU A 551 7.08 -43.66 49.71
N ASP A 552 7.76 -44.23 48.72
CA ASP A 552 7.22 -44.95 47.56
C ASP A 552 6.30 -44.21 46.57
N ALA A 553 6.89 -43.55 45.57
CA ALA A 553 6.25 -43.37 44.26
C ALA A 553 7.27 -43.27 43.11
N ALA A 554 7.16 -44.21 42.15
CA ALA A 554 8.00 -44.36 40.96
C ALA A 554 8.03 -43.10 40.05
N PRO A 555 9.07 -42.92 39.21
CA PRO A 555 9.20 -41.73 38.36
C PRO A 555 8.06 -41.65 37.34
N ALA A 556 7.34 -40.53 37.33
CA ALA A 556 6.18 -40.30 36.47
C ALA A 556 6.56 -40.33 34.98
N ARG A 557 5.91 -41.23 34.23
CA ARG A 557 6.04 -41.42 32.78
C ARG A 557 5.34 -40.29 32.03
N VAL A 558 5.98 -39.73 31.02
CA VAL A 558 5.39 -38.74 30.11
C VAL A 558 4.30 -39.41 29.28
N LYS A 559 3.07 -38.86 29.34
CA LYS A 559 1.91 -39.38 28.60
C LYS A 559 2.07 -39.19 27.11
N THR A 560 1.64 -40.18 26.33
CA THR A 560 1.68 -40.13 24.86
C THR A 560 0.47 -39.38 24.29
N LEU A 561 0.62 -38.91 23.04
CA LEU A 561 -0.35 -38.05 22.35
C LEU A 561 -1.75 -38.68 22.22
N GLU A 562 -1.85 -40.02 22.18
CA GLU A 562 -3.12 -40.75 22.17
C GLU A 562 -3.88 -40.65 23.51
N GLU A 563 -3.19 -40.68 24.65
CA GLU A 563 -3.81 -40.53 25.97
C GLU A 563 -4.32 -39.10 26.20
N LEU A 564 -3.67 -38.11 25.60
CA LEU A 564 -4.12 -36.71 25.62
C LEU A 564 -5.32 -36.46 24.71
N MET A 565 -5.41 -37.16 23.57
CA MET A 565 -6.58 -37.06 22.68
C MET A 565 -7.82 -37.74 23.27
N GLN A 566 -7.65 -38.85 23.99
CA GLN A 566 -8.77 -39.52 24.68
C GLN A 566 -9.36 -38.67 25.82
N GLN A 567 -8.54 -37.85 26.51
CA GLN A 567 -9.04 -36.93 27.55
C GLN A 567 -9.82 -35.73 26.99
N LEU A 568 -9.63 -35.38 25.71
CA LEU A 568 -10.36 -34.31 25.05
C LEU A 568 -11.73 -34.74 24.51
N GLU A 569 -11.99 -36.04 24.32
CA GLU A 569 -13.30 -36.55 23.91
C GLU A 569 -14.28 -36.79 25.08
N ASP A 570 -13.80 -36.90 26.33
CA ASP A 570 -14.64 -37.22 27.51
C ASP A 570 -14.91 -36.03 28.45
N THR A 571 -14.71 -34.78 27.99
CA THR A 571 -15.09 -33.59 28.78
C THR A 571 -16.35 -32.96 28.17
N PRO A 572 -17.46 -32.82 28.93
CA PRO A 572 -18.79 -32.53 28.37
C PRO A 572 -18.93 -31.16 27.69
#